data_AF-A0A519ZCP5-F1
#
_entry.id   AF-A0A519ZCP5-F1
#
_cell.length_a   1.000
_cell.length_b   1.000
_cell.length_c   1.000
_cell.angle_alpha   90.00
_cell.angle_beta   90.00
_cell.angle_gamma   90.00
#
_symmetry.space_group_name_H-M   'P 1'
#
loop_
_entity.id
_entity.type
_entity.pdbx_description
1 polymer ?
#
loop_
_entity_poly.entity_id
_entity_poly.type
_entity_poly.pdbx_seq_one_letter_code
_entity_poly.pdbx_strand_id
1 'polypeptide(L)'
;MKKILRNRHFLSLAGNGVMAVFSILTYSILYRFLAETDMGNWIFFQFAFLLLDTFRTGLLQTAVIKFYAGADLVRQRSVSGSAWYIGLLVTGIFVVINLVALLFISLVKDAGMLVLLQWFG
;
A
#
# COMPACT_ATOMS: atom_id res chain seq x y z
N MET A 1 1.64 -32.31 -11.90
CA MET A 1 1.12 -30.91 -11.88
C MET A 1 0.68 -30.40 -10.50
N LYS A 2 -0.20 -31.08 -9.74
CA LYS A 2 -0.69 -30.58 -8.42
C LYS A 2 0.42 -30.22 -7.40
N LYS A 3 1.54 -30.95 -7.37
CA LYS A 3 2.68 -30.64 -6.48
C LYS A 3 3.44 -29.35 -6.86
N ILE A 4 3.55 -29.04 -8.15
CA ILE A 4 4.25 -27.85 -8.64
C ILE A 4 3.42 -26.60 -8.31
N LEU A 5 2.11 -26.65 -8.56
CA LEU A 5 1.17 -25.56 -8.25
C LEU A 5 1.04 -25.25 -6.75
N ARG A 6 1.38 -26.21 -5.87
CA ARG A 6 1.31 -26.04 -4.40
C ARG A 6 2.67 -25.71 -3.76
N ASN A 7 3.73 -25.57 -4.56
CA ASN A 7 5.05 -25.21 -4.06
C ASN A 7 5.06 -23.72 -3.64
N ARG A 8 5.60 -23.40 -2.45
CA ARG A 8 5.71 -22.02 -1.96
C ARG A 8 6.46 -21.10 -2.93
N HIS A 9 7.49 -21.60 -3.61
CA HIS A 9 8.24 -20.83 -4.61
C HIS A 9 7.39 -20.54 -5.85
N PHE A 10 6.62 -21.52 -6.32
CA PHE A 10 5.72 -21.33 -7.44
C PHE A 10 4.56 -20.40 -7.10
N LEU A 11 3.97 -20.52 -5.90
CA LEU A 11 2.92 -19.64 -5.41
C LEU A 11 3.42 -18.19 -5.26
N SER A 12 4.63 -18.01 -4.73
CA SER A 12 5.28 -16.70 -4.66
C SER A 12 5.54 -16.12 -6.05
N LEU A 13 6.04 -16.92 -6.98
CA LEU A 13 6.28 -16.49 -8.36
C LEU A 13 4.99 -16.12 -9.08
N ALA A 14 3.95 -16.95 -8.96
CA ALA A 14 2.65 -16.70 -9.56
C ALA A 14 2.01 -15.44 -8.98
N GLY A 15 2.06 -15.24 -7.66
CA GLY A 15 1.55 -14.03 -7.01
C GLY A 15 2.23 -12.76 -7.53
N ASN A 16 3.57 -12.74 -7.53
CA ASN A 16 4.32 -11.58 -8.05
C ASN A 16 4.11 -11.38 -9.56
N GLY A 17 4.07 -12.47 -10.33
CA GLY A 17 3.85 -12.42 -11.78
C GLY A 17 2.47 -11.86 -12.15
N VAL A 18 1.42 -12.28 -11.44
CA VAL A 18 0.07 -11.74 -11.61
C VAL A 18 0.04 -10.24 -11.30
N MET A 19 0.65 -9.82 -10.19
CA MET A 19 0.74 -8.40 -9.84
C MET A 19 1.49 -7.57 -10.90
N ALA A 20 2.56 -8.11 -11.49
CA ALA A 20 3.30 -7.44 -12.56
C ALA A 20 2.44 -7.26 -13.82
N VAL A 21 1.68 -8.28 -14.22
CA VAL A 21 0.75 -8.20 -15.36
C VAL A 21 -0.31 -7.13 -15.12
N PHE A 22 -0.93 -7.11 -13.93
CA PHE A 22 -1.91 -6.08 -13.58
C PHE A 22 -1.29 -4.68 -13.55
N SER A 23 -0.05 -4.55 -13.10
CA SER A 23 0.67 -3.27 -13.12
C SER A 23 0.83 -2.76 -14.55
N ILE A 24 1.33 -3.61 -15.47
CA ILE A 24 1.50 -3.24 -16.88
C ILE A 24 0.16 -2.84 -17.49
N LEU A 25 -0.89 -3.65 -17.30
CA LEU A 25 -2.22 -3.35 -17.83
C LEU A 25 -2.76 -2.02 -17.31
N THR A 26 -2.61 -1.75 -16.02
CA THR A 26 -3.04 -0.49 -15.40
C THR A 26 -2.30 0.70 -16.01
N TYR A 27 -0.97 0.65 -16.09
CA TYR A 27 -0.19 1.72 -16.71
C TYR A 27 -0.48 1.88 -18.20
N SER A 28 -0.64 0.79 -18.96
CA SER A 28 -1.00 0.87 -20.38
C SER A 28 -2.35 1.54 -20.62
N ILE A 29 -3.33 1.26 -19.75
CA ILE A 29 -4.63 1.95 -19.80
C ILE A 29 -4.44 3.43 -19.46
N LEU A 30 -3.75 3.76 -18.37
CA LEU A 30 -3.54 5.15 -17.96
C LEU A 30 -2.81 5.97 -19.03
N TYR A 31 -1.72 5.46 -19.59
CA TYR A 31 -0.99 6.13 -20.69
C TYR A 31 -1.83 6.32 -21.96
N ARG A 32 -2.85 5.48 -22.18
CA ARG A 32 -3.74 5.60 -23.34
C ARG A 32 -4.82 6.66 -23.15
N PHE A 33 -5.25 6.91 -21.92
CA PHE A 33 -6.41 7.75 -21.62
C PHE A 33 -6.08 9.08 -20.94
N LEU A 34 -4.93 9.21 -20.27
CA LEU A 34 -4.51 10.45 -19.61
C LEU A 34 -3.63 11.29 -20.53
N ALA A 35 -3.76 12.61 -20.43
CA ALA A 35 -2.79 13.53 -20.99
C ALA A 35 -1.44 13.42 -20.26
N GLU A 36 -0.35 13.82 -20.91
CA GLU A 36 1.01 13.73 -20.35
C GLU A 36 1.14 14.43 -18.98
N THR A 37 0.52 15.61 -18.84
CA THR A 37 0.49 16.37 -17.59
C THR A 37 -0.23 15.62 -16.47
N ASP A 38 -1.35 14.97 -16.79
CA ASP A 38 -2.16 14.22 -15.81
C ASP A 38 -1.47 12.93 -15.41
N MET A 39 -0.74 12.31 -16.35
CA MET A 39 0.09 11.14 -16.05
C MET A 39 1.24 11.49 -15.11
N GLY A 40 1.85 12.66 -15.28
CA GLY A 40 2.85 13.19 -14.34
C GLY A 40 2.29 13.35 -12.93
N ASN A 41 1.08 13.94 -12.81
CA ASN A 41 0.38 14.07 -11.53
C ASN A 41 0.04 12.71 -10.91
N TRP A 42 -0.38 11.74 -11.72
CA TRP A 42 -0.66 10.38 -11.28
C TRP A 42 0.59 9.68 -10.73
N ILE A 43 1.74 9.79 -11.43
CA ILE A 43 3.00 9.20 -10.98
C ILE A 43 3.44 9.84 -9.66
N PHE A 44 3.33 11.18 -9.54
CA PHE A 44 3.61 11.88 -8.29
C PHE A 44 2.75 11.35 -7.13
N PHE A 45 1.44 11.23 -7.35
CA PHE A 45 0.53 10.62 -6.38
C PHE A 45 0.94 9.19 -6.01
N GLN A 46 1.30 8.37 -7.00
CA GLN A 46 1.69 6.98 -6.79
C GLN A 46 2.94 6.86 -5.89
N PHE A 47 3.91 7.75 -6.02
CA PHE A 47 5.09 7.77 -5.14
C PHE A 47 4.73 8.16 -3.71
N ALA A 48 3.85 9.15 -3.53
CA ALA A 48 3.37 9.54 -2.20
C ALA A 48 2.59 8.39 -1.54
N PHE A 49 1.73 7.71 -2.30
CA PHE A 49 1.00 6.53 -1.82
C PHE A 49 1.93 5.36 -1.50
N LEU A 50 2.96 5.11 -2.32
CA LEU A 50 3.95 4.07 -2.08
C LEU A 50 4.75 4.31 -0.80
N LEU A 51 5.03 5.57 -0.46
CA LEU A 51 5.68 5.93 0.80
C LEU A 51 4.83 5.49 2.00
N LEU A 52 3.51 5.71 1.96
CA LEU A 52 2.59 5.25 3.00
C LEU A 52 2.54 3.73 3.10
N ASP A 53 2.45 3.06 1.96
CA ASP A 53 2.47 1.60 1.92
C ASP A 53 3.78 1.03 2.49
N THR A 54 4.90 1.72 2.27
CA THR A 54 6.20 1.36 2.86
C THR A 54 6.19 1.49 4.38
N PHE A 55 5.60 2.56 4.93
CA PHE A 55 5.41 2.69 6.39
C PHE A 55 4.57 1.54 6.95
N ARG A 56 3.45 1.24 6.30
CA ARG A 56 2.55 0.16 6.73
C ARG A 56 3.26 -1.19 6.69
N THR A 57 3.95 -1.49 5.60
CA THR A 57 4.70 -2.74 5.41
C THR A 57 5.83 -2.87 6.43
N GLY A 58 6.60 -1.81 6.66
CA GLY A 58 7.71 -1.82 7.62
C GLY A 58 7.24 -1.99 9.08
N LEU A 59 6.20 -1.27 9.48
CA LEU A 59 5.69 -1.29 10.86
C LEU A 59 4.87 -2.55 11.17
N LEU A 60 4.14 -3.10 10.19
CA LEU A 60 3.27 -4.24 10.40
C LEU A 60 3.88 -5.53 9.86
N GLN A 61 4.07 -5.63 8.56
CA GLN A 61 4.41 -6.90 7.91
C GLN A 61 5.77 -7.42 8.40
N THR A 62 6.81 -6.57 8.43
CA THR A 62 8.14 -6.99 8.90
C THR A 62 8.12 -7.38 10.37
N ALA A 63 7.44 -6.61 11.23
CA ALA A 63 7.33 -6.91 12.65
C ALA A 63 6.56 -8.20 12.92
N VAL A 64 5.42 -8.40 12.25
CA VAL A 64 4.61 -9.62 12.35
C VAL A 64 5.43 -10.82 11.93
N ILE A 65 6.07 -10.79 10.75
CA ILE A 65 6.88 -11.93 10.29
C ILE A 65 7.96 -12.26 11.33
N LYS A 66 8.67 -11.26 11.85
CA LYS A 66 9.77 -11.45 12.81
C LYS A 66 9.31 -12.02 14.16
N PHE A 67 8.19 -11.53 14.71
CA PHE A 67 7.75 -11.91 16.05
C PHE A 67 6.69 -13.01 16.09
N TYR A 68 6.07 -13.32 14.95
CA TYR A 68 5.09 -14.39 14.82
C TYR A 68 5.73 -15.70 14.37
N ALA A 69 6.69 -15.66 13.44
CA ALA A 69 7.30 -16.87 12.90
C ALA A 69 8.12 -17.60 13.98
N GLY A 70 7.70 -18.82 14.32
CA GLY A 70 8.39 -19.67 15.30
C GLY A 70 8.04 -19.38 16.77
N ALA A 71 7.15 -18.43 17.04
CA ALA A 71 6.66 -18.17 18.38
C ALA A 71 5.66 -19.26 18.83
N ASP A 72 5.49 -19.43 20.15
CA ASP A 72 4.47 -20.31 20.72
C ASP A 72 3.05 -19.78 20.44
N LEU A 73 2.03 -20.63 20.63
CA LEU A 73 0.63 -20.28 20.32
C LEU A 73 0.11 -19.08 21.13
N VAL A 74 0.56 -18.89 22.36
CA VAL A 74 0.14 -17.76 23.21
C VAL A 74 0.74 -16.48 22.65
N ARG A 75 2.04 -16.50 22.34
CA ARG A 75 2.72 -15.36 21.74
C ARG A 75 2.22 -15.03 20.34
N GLN A 76 1.93 -16.03 19.50
CA GLN A 76 1.33 -15.83 18.16
C GLN A 76 0.00 -15.07 18.24
N ARG A 77 -0.88 -15.46 19.18
CA ARG A 77 -2.17 -14.76 19.39
C ARG A 77 -1.96 -13.32 19.84
N SER A 78 -1.03 -13.08 20.77
CA SER A 78 -0.69 -11.74 21.23
C SER A 78 -0.13 -10.88 20.09
N VAL A 79 0.79 -11.39 19.28
CA VAL A 79 1.37 -10.67 18.14
C VAL A 79 0.31 -10.37 17.08
N SER A 80 -0.57 -11.31 16.77
CA SER A 80 -1.68 -11.09 15.84
C SER A 80 -2.63 -9.98 16.31
N GLY A 81 -3.02 -10.01 17.60
CA GLY A 81 -3.87 -8.97 18.19
C GLY A 81 -3.21 -7.60 18.19
N SER A 82 -1.93 -7.53 18.59
CA SER A 82 -1.15 -6.28 18.53
C SER A 82 -0.99 -5.77 17.12
N ALA A 83 -0.80 -6.65 16.13
CA ALA A 83 -0.69 -6.26 14.72
C ALA A 83 -1.98 -5.61 14.20
N TRP A 84 -3.15 -6.14 14.56
CA TRP A 84 -4.43 -5.51 14.26
C TRP A 84 -4.55 -4.14 14.91
N TYR A 85 -4.22 -4.02 16.19
CA TYR A 85 -4.27 -2.75 16.90
C TYR A 85 -3.34 -1.70 16.29
N ILE A 86 -2.07 -2.05 16.04
CA ILE A 86 -1.11 -1.16 15.40
C ILE A 86 -1.56 -0.81 13.98
N GLY A 87 -2.13 -1.78 13.24
CA GLY A 87 -2.64 -1.54 11.89
C GLY A 87 -3.75 -0.49 11.86
N LEU A 88 -4.73 -0.63 12.76
CA LEU A 88 -5.81 0.35 12.91
C LEU A 88 -5.30 1.71 13.40
N LEU A 89 -4.31 1.72 14.30
CA LEU A 89 -3.69 2.95 14.79
C LEU A 89 -2.96 3.70 13.69
N VAL A 90 -2.14 3.00 12.88
CA VAL A 90 -1.41 3.61 11.75
C VAL A 90 -2.37 4.12 10.69
N THR A 91 -3.39 3.34 10.33
CA THR A 91 -4.46 3.82 9.42
C THR A 91 -5.19 5.02 10.00
N GLY A 92 -5.54 5.00 11.29
CA GLY A 92 -6.20 6.12 11.95
C GLY A 92 -5.36 7.39 11.94
N ILE A 93 -4.05 7.30 12.16
CA ILE A 93 -3.13 8.44 12.05
C ILE A 93 -3.14 9.03 10.65
N PHE A 94 -3.05 8.21 9.60
CA PHE A 94 -3.08 8.71 8.22
C PHE A 94 -4.41 9.33 7.83
N VAL A 95 -5.53 8.74 8.28
CA VAL A 95 -6.87 9.32 8.10
C VAL A 95 -6.98 10.68 8.79
N VAL A 96 -6.49 10.82 10.02
CA VAL A 96 -6.49 12.11 10.74
C VAL A 96 -5.61 13.14 10.03
N ILE A 97 -4.40 12.75 9.61
CA ILE A 97 -3.50 13.62 8.84
C ILE A 97 -4.20 14.08 7.55
N ASN A 98 -4.85 13.17 6.83
CA ASN A 98 -5.56 13.49 5.59
C ASN A 98 -6.75 14.43 5.84
N LEU A 99 -7.56 14.19 6.88
CA LEU A 99 -8.66 15.09 7.27
C LEU A 99 -8.18 16.50 7.59
N VAL A 100 -7.06 16.64 8.31
CA VAL A 100 -6.45 17.95 8.57
C VAL A 100 -5.98 18.58 7.27
N ALA A 101 -5.35 17.80 6.38
CA ALA A 101 -4.89 18.28 5.07
C ALA A 101 -6.05 18.80 4.20
N LEU A 102 -7.21 18.16 4.24
CA LEU A 102 -8.41 18.56 3.50
C LEU A 102 -8.92 19.95 3.92
N LEU A 103 -8.71 20.38 5.16
CA LEU A 103 -9.07 21.74 5.60
C LEU A 103 -8.29 22.83 4.85
N PHE A 104 -7.10 22.50 4.35
CA PHE A 104 -6.22 23.42 3.64
C PHE A 104 -6.28 23.26 2.11
N ILE A 105 -7.21 22.44 1.59
CA ILE A 105 -7.29 22.14 0.15
C ILE A 105 -7.55 23.40 -0.70
N SER A 106 -8.26 24.38 -0.15
CA SER A 106 -8.58 25.65 -0.83
C SER A 106 -7.36 26.56 -1.05
N LEU A 107 -6.27 26.32 -0.32
CA LEU A 107 -5.01 27.08 -0.45
C LEU A 107 -4.11 26.51 -1.56
N VAL A 108 -4.38 25.29 -2.02
CA VAL A 108 -3.56 24.55 -2.97
C VAL A 108 -4.14 24.68 -4.37
N LYS A 109 -3.31 25.14 -5.32
CA LYS A 109 -3.69 25.31 -6.74
C LYS A 109 -3.03 24.29 -7.67
N ASP A 110 -2.03 23.57 -7.18
CA ASP A 110 -1.31 22.56 -7.95
C ASP A 110 -2.15 21.28 -8.08
N ALA A 111 -2.33 20.81 -9.32
CA ALA A 111 -3.20 19.67 -9.61
C ALA A 111 -2.67 18.36 -8.99
N GLY A 112 -1.35 18.13 -9.00
CA GLY A 112 -0.75 16.94 -8.40
C GLY A 112 -0.90 16.93 -6.88
N MET A 113 -0.69 18.07 -6.23
CA MET A 113 -0.91 18.22 -4.79
C MET A 113 -2.38 18.08 -4.41
N LEU A 114 -3.31 18.54 -5.24
CA LEU A 114 -4.76 18.35 -5.02
C LEU A 114 -5.14 16.87 -5.06
N VAL A 115 -4.66 16.11 -6.04
CA VAL A 115 -4.89 14.66 -6.13
C VAL A 115 -4.32 13.93 -4.92
N LEU A 116 -3.12 14.31 -4.48
CA LEU A 116 -2.53 13.79 -3.25
C LEU A 116 -3.42 14.09 -2.05
N LEU A 117 -3.74 15.35 -1.78
CA LEU A 117 -4.53 15.72 -0.59
C LEU A 117 -5.90 15.05 -0.55
N GLN A 118 -6.54 14.85 -1.71
CA GLN A 118 -7.83 14.16 -1.78
C GLN A 118 -7.75 12.66 -1.49
N TRP A 119 -6.67 11.99 -1.86
CA TRP A 119 -6.61 10.52 -1.91
C TRP A 119 -5.46 9.90 -1.11
N PHE A 120 -4.74 10.68 -0.31
CA PHE A 120 -3.57 10.22 0.45
C PHE A 120 -3.91 9.34 1.66
N GLY A 121 -5.02 9.60 2.37
CA GLY A 121 -5.35 8.97 3.66
C GLY A 121 -6.12 7.65 3.58
#